data_AF-A0A399ZXD5-F1
#
_entry.id   AF-A0A399ZXD5-F1
#
_cell.length_a   1.000
_cell.length_b   1.000
_cell.length_c   1.000
_cell.angle_alpha   90.00
_cell.angle_beta   90.00
_cell.angle_gamma   90.00
#
_symmetry.space_group_name_H-M   'P 1'
#
loop_
_entity.id
_entity.type
_entity.pdbx_description
1 polymer ?
#
loop_
_entity_poly.entity_id
_entity_poly.type
_entity_poly.pdbx_seq_one_letter_code
_entity_poly.pdbx_strand_id
1 'polypeptide(L)' 'MRTATVSGGFFGEMALVNNKPRSATATAKTDCVLVKVDEGDFYFLIQHSPSFALEMMKVLAERVRRNTET' A
#
# COMPACT_ATOMS: atom_id res chain seq x y z
N MET A 1 -4.67 13.82 -1.72
CA MET A 1 -4.63 12.93 -0.53
C MET A 1 -3.19 12.84 -0.04
N ARG A 2 -2.86 13.36 1.15
CA ARG A 2 -1.51 13.31 1.75
C ARG A 2 -1.44 12.15 2.74
N THR A 3 -1.08 10.96 2.29
CA THR A 3 -0.81 9.85 3.21
C THR A 3 0.64 9.91 3.67
N ALA A 4 0.88 10.14 4.97
CA ALA A 4 2.17 9.87 5.58
C ALA A 4 2.27 8.37 5.85
N THR A 5 3.13 7.67 5.11
CA THR A 5 3.43 6.27 5.39
C THR A 5 4.52 6.23 6.47
N VAL A 6 4.22 5.60 7.59
CA VAL A 6 5.18 5.35 8.68
C VAL A 6 6.02 4.10 8.37
N SER A 7 7.09 3.87 9.13
CA SER A 7 7.90 2.67 9.02
C SER A 7 7.03 1.40 9.07
N GLY A 8 7.27 0.46 8.15
CA GLY A 8 6.46 -0.76 7.99
C GLY A 8 5.16 -0.59 7.19
N GLY A 9 4.85 0.61 6.71
CA GLY A 9 3.69 0.85 5.85
C GLY A 9 3.97 0.63 4.35
N PHE A 10 2.92 0.30 3.60
CA PHE A 10 2.96 0.14 2.14
C PHE A 10 2.27 1.34 1.46
N PHE A 11 2.49 1.57 0.17
CA PHE A 11 1.67 2.49 -0.62
C PHE A 11 1.70 2.10 -2.10
N GLY A 12 0.70 2.60 -2.86
CA GLY A 12 0.57 2.29 -4.27
C GLY A 12 -0.03 0.91 -4.56
N GLU A 13 -0.37 0.15 -3.53
CA GLU A 13 -1.00 -1.16 -3.61
C GLU A 13 -2.39 -1.10 -4.25
N MET A 14 -3.10 0.04 -4.14
CA MET A 14 -4.41 0.21 -4.74
C MET A 14 -4.39 -0.07 -6.24
N ALA A 15 -3.38 0.42 -6.96
CA ALA A 15 -3.25 0.23 -8.40
C ALA A 15 -3.08 -1.25 -8.78
N LEU A 16 -2.40 -2.03 -7.93
CA LEU A 16 -2.21 -3.48 -8.12
C LEU A 16 -3.50 -4.24 -7.81
N VAL A 17 -4.17 -3.91 -6.70
CA VAL A 17 -5.38 -4.61 -6.25
C VAL A 17 -6.57 -4.35 -7.18
N ASN A 18 -6.74 -3.11 -7.66
CA ASN A 18 -7.91 -2.73 -8.46
C ASN A 18 -7.64 -2.68 -9.97
N ASN A 19 -6.40 -2.92 -10.40
CA ASN A 19 -5.93 -2.82 -11.77
C ASN A 19 -6.33 -1.50 -12.45
N LYS A 20 -6.11 -0.37 -11.75
CA LYS A 20 -6.34 1.00 -12.23
C LYS A 20 -5.08 1.86 -12.10
N PRO A 21 -5.00 3.00 -12.81
CA PRO A 21 -3.91 3.96 -12.63
C PRO A 21 -3.74 4.40 -11.17
N ARG A 22 -2.54 4.93 -10.85
CA ARG A 22 -2.21 5.44 -9.51
C ARG A 22 -3.27 6.45 -9.04
N SER A 23 -3.83 6.22 -7.85
CA SER A 23 -4.86 7.09 -7.26
C SER A 23 -4.31 8.38 -6.67
N ALA A 24 -3.00 8.44 -6.41
CA ALA A 24 -2.33 9.61 -5.84
C ALA A 24 -0.83 9.60 -6.14
N THR A 25 -0.20 10.77 -6.02
CA THR A 25 1.27 10.93 -6.02
C THR A 25 1.81 10.70 -4.61
N ALA A 26 2.93 9.98 -4.51
CA ALA A 26 3.70 9.86 -3.28
C ALA A 26 4.99 10.69 -3.40
N THR A 27 5.26 11.54 -2.40
CA THR A 27 6.46 12.37 -2.34
C THR A 27 7.15 12.14 -1.01
N ALA A 28 8.44 11.84 -1.04
CA ALA A 28 9.25 11.70 0.16
C ALA A 28 9.37 13.05 0.88
N LYS A 29 9.12 13.07 2.19
CA LYS A 29 9.30 14.28 3.02
C LYS A 29 10.66 14.31 3.73
N THR A 30 11.31 13.17 3.80
CA THR A 30 12.61 12.92 4.43
C THR A 30 13.33 11.87 3.58
N ASP A 31 14.58 11.59 3.90
CA ASP A 31 15.28 10.45 3.33
C ASP A 31 14.56 9.15 3.72
N CYS A 32 14.33 8.28 2.73
CA CYS A 32 13.60 7.04 2.89
C CYS A 32 14.37 5.89 2.24
N VAL A 33 14.40 4.73 2.89
CA VAL A 33 14.79 3.46 2.28
C VAL A 33 13.51 2.69 2.00
N LEU A 34 13.29 2.31 0.73
CA LEU A 34 12.08 1.64 0.28
C LEU A 34 12.42 0.36 -0.46
N VAL A 35 11.58 -0.65 -0.31
CA VAL A 35 11.61 -1.85 -1.14
C VAL A 35 10.59 -1.68 -2.25
N LYS A 36 11.03 -1.82 -3.50
CA LYS A 36 10.13 -1.88 -4.65
C LYS A 36 9.54 -3.28 -4.73
N VAL A 37 8.23 -3.36 -4.87
CA VAL A 37 7.47 -4.59 -5.11
C VAL A 37 6.71 -4.36 -6.41
N ASP A 38 6.98 -5.16 -7.43
CA ASP A 38 6.20 -5.14 -8.66
C ASP A 38 4.95 -6.03 -8.57
N GLU A 39 4.18 -6.12 -9.65
CA GLU A 39 2.95 -6.92 -9.68
C GLU A 39 3.22 -8.40 -9.44
N GLY A 40 4.28 -8.96 -10.04
CA GLY A 40 4.65 -10.36 -9.88
C GLY A 40 5.07 -10.65 -8.43
N ASP A 41 5.91 -9.80 -7.85
CA ASP A 41 6.33 -9.90 -6.46
C ASP A 41 5.12 -9.80 -5.51
N PHE A 42 4.19 -8.88 -5.79
CA PHE A 42 3.00 -8.67 -4.97
C PHE A 42 2.12 -9.93 -4.91
N TYR A 43 1.83 -10.53 -6.07
CA TYR A 43 1.05 -11.77 -6.12
C TYR A 43 1.82 -12.95 -5.52
N PHE A 44 3.13 -13.01 -5.70
CA PHE A 44 3.97 -14.02 -5.06
C PHE A 44 3.88 -13.93 -3.54
N LEU A 45 4.02 -12.72 -2.97
CA LEU A 45 3.94 -12.48 -1.53
C LEU A 45 2.57 -12.84 -0.95
N ILE A 46 1.48 -12.51 -1.65
CA ILE A 46 0.13 -12.90 -1.22
C ILE A 46 -0.03 -14.42 -1.17
N GLN A 47 0.47 -15.13 -2.17
CA GLN A 47 0.32 -16.59 -2.28
C GLN A 47 1.19 -17.36 -1.28
N HIS A 48 2.41 -16.87 -1.02
CA HIS A 48 3.39 -17.60 -0.23
C HIS A 48 3.54 -17.08 1.21
N SER A 49 2.94 -15.93 1.53
CA SER A 49 2.97 -15.35 2.87
C SER A 49 1.57 -14.86 3.28
N PRO A 50 0.72 -15.74 3.86
CA PRO A 50 -0.63 -15.35 4.28
C PRO A 50 -0.66 -14.18 5.28
N SER A 51 0.38 -14.04 6.11
CA SER A 51 0.52 -12.91 7.03
C SER A 51 0.66 -11.57 6.29
N PHE A 52 1.33 -11.54 5.15
CA PHE A 52 1.43 -10.34 4.31
C PHE A 52 0.05 -9.88 3.82
N ALA A 53 -0.80 -10.81 3.38
CA ALA A 53 -2.16 -10.48 2.96
C ALA A 53 -3.01 -9.91 4.10
N LEU A 54 -2.87 -10.46 5.32
CA LEU A 54 -3.54 -9.94 6.52
C LEU A 54 -3.11 -8.50 6.85
N GLU A 55 -1.80 -8.22 6.83
CA GLU A 55 -1.29 -6.86 7.05
C GLU A 55 -1.75 -5.88 5.95
N MET A 56 -1.79 -6.34 4.70
CA MET A 56 -2.32 -5.55 3.59
C MET A 56 -3.79 -5.18 3.81
N MET A 57 -4.62 -6.15 4.19
CA MET A 57 -6.05 -5.91 4.47
C MET A 57 -6.26 -4.91 5.60
N LYS A 58 -5.45 -4.96 6.68
CA LYS A 58 -5.50 -3.96 7.76
C LYS A 58 -5.20 -2.55 7.23
N VAL A 59 -4.14 -2.41 6.43
CA VAL A 59 -3.76 -1.11 5.83
C VAL A 59 -4.86 -0.57 4.91
N LEU A 60 -5.48 -1.43 4.10
CA LEU A 60 -6.59 -1.04 3.21
C LEU A 60 -7.82 -0.61 4.01
N ALA A 61 -8.20 -1.36 5.06
CA ALA A 61 -9.34 -1.02 5.92
C ALA A 61 -9.16 0.35 6.60
N GLU A 62 -7.95 0.62 7.10
CA GLU A 62 -7.61 1.93 7.69
C GLU A 62 -7.67 3.07 6.68
N ARG A 63 -7.37 2.82 5.40
CA ARG A 63 -7.53 3.84 4.35
C ARG A 63 -8.99 4.11 4.03
N VAL A 64 -9.83 3.08 4.00
CA VAL A 64 -11.28 3.25 3.78
C VAL A 64 -11.85 4.13 4.89
N ARG A 65 -11.58 3.82 6.16
CA ARG A 65 -12.04 4.62 7.30
C ARG A 65 -11.66 6.09 7.17
N ARG A 66 -10.37 6.37 6.96
CA ARG A 66 -9.86 7.74 6.80
C ARG A 66 -10.44 8.50 5.60
N ASN A 67 -10.92 7.80 4.57
CA ASN A 67 -11.53 8.42 3.39
C ASN A 67 -13.04 8.64 3.55
N THR A 68 -13.70 7.88 4.41
CA THR A 68 -15.14 8.04 4.69
C THR A 68 -15.44 9.05 5.79
N GLU A 69 -14.45 9.45 6.60
CA GLU A 69 -14.59 10.44 7.68
C GLU A 69 -14.47 11.90 7.20
N THR A 70 -14.90 12.20 5.96
CA THR A 70 -14.96 13.58 5.42
C THR A 70 -16.40 13.99 5.19
#